data_AF-A0A126Z8F3-F1
#
_entry.id   AF-A0A126Z8F3-F1
#
_cell.length_a   1.000
_cell.length_b   1.000
_cell.length_c   1.000
_cell.angle_alpha   90.00
_cell.angle_beta   90.00
_cell.angle_gamma   90.00
#
_symmetry.space_group_name_H-M   'P 1'
#
loop_
_entity.id
_entity.type
_entity.pdbx_description
1 polymer ?
#
loop_
_entity_poly.entity_id
_entity_poly.type
_entity_poly.pdbx_seq_one_letter_code
_entity_poly.pdbx_strand_id
1 'polypeptide(L)'
;MKGAKITAMTCHRILLALTLALVAPLASAQAPASEFPLAATGFLNEELPRMETAVAERDRDYFEESMGRAMVFSEQWGFKTKANPALARYKPCSDAVSDYIVVGLCRLIPSGDVCEPGLAPRFNSNLKLCRDMAAAR
;
A
#
# COMPACT_ATOMS: atom_id res chain seq x y z
N MET A 1 -63.36 36.64 -25.75
CA MET A 1 -62.13 35.92 -26.15
C MET A 1 -60.93 36.59 -25.48
N LYS A 2 -60.43 36.02 -24.37
CA LYS A 2 -59.16 36.42 -23.73
C LYS A 2 -58.33 35.14 -23.60
N GLY A 3 -57.31 35.01 -24.43
CA GLY A 3 -56.40 33.85 -24.45
C GLY A 3 -55.10 34.21 -23.76
N ALA A 4 -54.75 33.43 -22.76
CA ALA A 4 -53.65 33.65 -21.82
C ALA A 4 -52.27 33.55 -22.49
N LYS A 5 -51.43 34.56 -22.27
CA LYS A 5 -49.98 34.37 -22.14
C LYS A 5 -49.73 33.93 -20.70
N ILE A 6 -48.83 32.99 -20.44
CA ILE A 6 -47.84 32.99 -19.35
C ILE A 6 -47.09 31.63 -19.27
N THR A 7 -45.76 31.75 -19.30
CA THR A 7 -44.70 30.83 -18.81
C THR A 7 -44.44 29.50 -19.51
N ALA A 8 -43.58 29.57 -20.53
CA ALA A 8 -42.59 28.53 -20.85
C ALA A 8 -41.38 28.62 -19.91
N MET A 9 -41.58 28.48 -18.58
CA MET A 9 -40.51 28.71 -17.60
C MET A 9 -40.59 27.76 -16.38
N THR A 10 -40.96 26.50 -16.59
CA THR A 10 -41.07 25.51 -15.49
C THR A 10 -40.50 24.13 -15.79
N CYS A 11 -40.00 23.87 -17.01
CA CYS A 11 -39.45 22.56 -17.37
C CYS A 11 -37.91 22.46 -17.32
N HIS A 12 -37.20 23.55 -17.00
CA HIS A 12 -35.73 23.56 -16.99
C HIS A 12 -35.12 23.40 -15.58
N ARG A 13 -35.92 23.51 -14.51
CA ARG A 13 -35.41 23.41 -13.13
C ARG A 13 -35.44 22.00 -12.55
N ILE A 14 -36.12 21.05 -13.20
CA ILE A 14 -36.22 19.68 -12.71
C ILE A 14 -35.09 18.80 -13.28
N LEU A 15 -34.56 19.12 -14.47
CA LEU A 15 -33.49 18.31 -15.09
C LEU A 15 -32.10 18.53 -14.48
N LEU A 16 -31.84 19.64 -13.79
CA LEU A 16 -30.51 19.92 -13.22
C LEU A 16 -30.29 19.30 -11.83
N ALA A 17 -31.36 18.86 -11.16
CA ALA A 17 -31.28 18.28 -9.82
C ALA A 17 -30.94 16.77 -9.82
N LEU A 18 -31.14 16.07 -10.95
CA LEU A 18 -30.96 14.62 -11.02
C LEU A 18 -29.53 14.17 -11.37
N THR A 19 -28.66 15.05 -11.85
CA THR A 19 -27.30 14.66 -12.28
C THR A 19 -26.28 14.66 -11.14
N LEU A 20 -26.62 15.18 -9.96
CA LEU A 20 -25.72 15.24 -8.80
C LEU A 20 -25.76 14.01 -7.87
N ALA A 21 -26.60 13.01 -8.15
CA ALA A 21 -26.79 11.87 -7.26
C ALA A 21 -25.91 10.63 -7.60
N LEU A 22 -25.12 10.65 -8.68
CA LEU A 22 -24.44 9.45 -9.19
C LEU A 22 -22.91 9.48 -9.11
N VAL A 23 -22.33 10.22 -8.17
CA VAL A 23 -20.93 10.05 -7.77
C VAL A 23 -20.90 9.64 -6.31
N ALA A 24 -21.53 8.51 -5.99
CA ALA A 24 -21.20 7.82 -4.75
C ALA A 24 -19.77 7.33 -4.91
N PRO A 25 -18.79 7.80 -4.10
CA PRO A 25 -17.49 7.16 -4.08
C PRO A 25 -17.75 5.70 -3.70
N LEU A 26 -17.28 4.78 -4.54
CA LEU A 26 -17.14 3.39 -4.13
C LEU A 26 -16.16 3.40 -2.96
N ALA A 27 -16.67 3.49 -1.74
CA ALA A 27 -15.89 3.32 -0.55
C ALA A 27 -15.46 1.85 -0.52
N SER A 28 -14.31 1.55 -1.11
CA SER A 28 -13.67 0.26 -0.96
C SER A 28 -13.49 0.03 0.53
N ALA A 29 -14.25 -0.90 1.11
CA ALA A 29 -14.07 -1.30 2.48
C ALA A 29 -12.63 -1.81 2.61
N GLN A 30 -11.80 -1.08 3.37
CA GLN A 30 -10.42 -1.48 3.59
C GLN A 30 -10.42 -2.87 4.23
N ALA A 31 -9.61 -3.79 3.70
CA ALA A 31 -9.48 -5.14 4.22
C ALA A 31 -9.27 -5.12 5.75
N PRO A 32 -9.87 -6.06 6.50
CA PRO A 32 -9.74 -6.07 7.94
C PRO A 32 -8.26 -6.21 8.33
N ALA A 33 -7.84 -5.51 9.38
CA ALA A 33 -6.45 -5.52 9.83
C ALA A 33 -5.92 -6.95 10.09
N SER A 34 -6.79 -7.91 10.41
CA SER A 34 -6.46 -9.33 10.52
C SER A 34 -5.83 -9.96 9.29
N GLU A 35 -6.12 -9.45 8.09
CA GLU A 35 -5.57 -9.95 6.83
C GLU A 35 -4.18 -9.41 6.52
N PHE A 36 -3.73 -8.38 7.25
CA PHE A 36 -2.46 -7.72 6.96
C PHE A 36 -1.24 -8.66 6.98
N PRO A 37 -1.07 -9.59 7.95
CA PRO A 37 0.05 -10.53 7.91
C PRO A 37 0.08 -11.39 6.64
N LEU A 38 -1.08 -11.87 6.19
CA LEU A 38 -1.18 -12.66 4.96
C LEU A 38 -0.82 -11.81 3.72
N ALA A 39 -1.32 -10.58 3.66
CA ALA A 39 -1.01 -9.66 2.56
C ALA A 39 0.48 -9.27 2.53
N ALA A 40 1.07 -8.95 3.68
CA ALA A 40 2.48 -8.56 3.80
C ALA A 40 3.42 -9.71 3.45
N THR A 41 3.12 -10.93 3.92
CA THR A 41 3.90 -12.12 3.56
C THR A 41 3.76 -12.48 2.09
N GLY A 42 2.57 -12.33 1.50
CA GLY A 42 2.37 -12.48 0.05
C GLY A 42 3.25 -11.52 -0.75
N PHE A 43 3.19 -10.22 -0.43
CA PHE A 43 4.03 -9.20 -1.03
C PHE A 43 5.53 -9.50 -0.91
N LEU A 44 6.00 -9.90 0.28
CA LEU A 44 7.41 -10.20 0.51
C LEU A 44 7.86 -11.50 -0.16
N ASN A 45 7.00 -12.52 -0.26
CA ASN A 45 7.32 -13.76 -0.98
C ASN A 45 7.49 -13.51 -2.48
N GLU A 46 6.80 -12.50 -3.00
CA GLU A 46 6.92 -12.02 -4.36
C GLU A 46 8.18 -11.18 -4.60
N GLU A 47 8.48 -10.23 -3.70
CA GLU A 47 9.59 -9.28 -3.90
C GLU A 47 10.96 -9.85 -3.51
N LEU A 48 11.06 -10.70 -2.48
CA LEU A 48 12.37 -11.15 -2.00
C LEU A 48 13.19 -11.95 -3.02
N PRO A 49 12.61 -12.91 -3.76
CA PRO A 49 13.36 -13.61 -4.81
C PRO A 49 13.82 -12.66 -5.92
N ARG A 50 12.98 -11.69 -6.32
CA ARG A 50 13.33 -10.69 -7.33
C ARG A 50 14.45 -9.78 -6.87
N MET A 51 14.41 -9.35 -5.60
CA MET A 51 15.48 -8.59 -4.96
C MET A 51 16.78 -9.39 -4.92
N GLU A 52 16.74 -10.68 -4.58
CA GLU A 52 17.94 -11.54 -4.57
C GLU A 52 18.58 -11.65 -5.95
N THR A 53 17.77 -11.83 -7.01
CA THR A 53 18.24 -11.77 -8.40
C THR A 53 18.85 -10.41 -8.73
N ALA A 54 18.17 -9.30 -8.41
CA ALA A 54 18.66 -7.95 -8.69
C ALA A 54 19.99 -7.66 -7.97
N VAL A 55 20.15 -8.12 -6.73
CA VAL A 55 21.44 -8.03 -6.02
C VAL A 55 22.53 -8.81 -6.75
N ALA A 56 22.25 -10.04 -7.19
CA ALA A 56 23.21 -10.87 -7.89
C ALA A 56 23.62 -10.28 -9.25
N GLU A 57 22.67 -9.70 -9.98
CA GLU A 57 22.87 -9.08 -11.30
C GLU A 57 23.34 -7.62 -11.22
N ARG A 58 23.37 -7.07 -10.01
CA ARG A 58 23.64 -5.65 -9.72
C ARG A 58 22.68 -4.69 -10.42
N ASP A 59 21.45 -5.13 -10.61
CA ASP A 59 20.36 -4.36 -11.19
C ASP A 59 19.86 -3.31 -10.18
N ARG A 60 20.12 -2.04 -10.50
CA ARG A 60 19.69 -0.89 -9.68
C ARG A 60 18.27 -0.46 -10.00
N ASP A 61 17.81 -0.70 -11.21
CA ASP A 61 16.51 -0.24 -11.71
C ASP A 61 15.39 -0.99 -11.01
N TYR A 62 15.61 -2.27 -10.69
CA TYR A 62 14.74 -3.06 -9.82
C TYR A 62 14.34 -2.32 -8.53
N PHE A 63 15.30 -1.66 -7.86
CA PHE A 63 15.05 -1.04 -6.56
C PHE A 63 14.17 0.21 -6.65
N GLU A 64 14.24 0.94 -7.77
CA GLU A 64 13.35 2.08 -8.05
C GLU A 64 11.91 1.60 -8.27
N GLU A 65 11.72 0.58 -9.10
CA GLU A 65 10.40 0.02 -9.35
C GLU A 65 9.79 -0.65 -8.11
N SER A 66 10.62 -1.37 -7.36
CA SER A 66 10.26 -2.05 -6.10
C SER A 66 9.82 -1.04 -5.03
N MET A 67 10.44 0.15 -4.98
CA MET A 67 9.98 1.25 -4.13
C MET A 67 8.56 1.69 -4.49
N GLY A 68 8.24 1.82 -5.78
CA GLY A 68 6.89 2.11 -6.25
C GLY A 68 5.86 1.10 -5.75
N ARG A 69 6.15 -0.21 -5.90
CA ARG A 69 5.26 -1.28 -5.41
C ARG A 69 5.10 -1.26 -3.89
N ALA A 70 6.18 -1.04 -3.15
CA ALA A 70 6.14 -0.94 -1.69
C ALA A 70 5.34 0.29 -1.22
N MET A 71 5.42 1.42 -1.92
CA MET A 71 4.62 2.60 -1.61
C MET A 71 3.12 2.32 -1.82
N VAL A 72 2.73 1.75 -2.95
CA VAL A 72 1.33 1.38 -3.22
C VAL A 72 0.80 0.43 -2.15
N PHE A 73 1.56 -0.60 -1.79
CA PHE A 73 1.20 -1.51 -0.72
C PHE A 73 1.05 -0.77 0.62
N SER A 74 1.99 0.12 0.94
CA SER A 74 1.99 0.89 2.19
C SER A 74 0.81 1.86 2.29
N GLU A 75 0.39 2.46 1.17
CA GLU A 75 -0.77 3.35 1.09
C GLU A 75 -2.09 2.60 1.25
N GLN A 76 -2.22 1.44 0.59
CA GLN A 76 -3.38 0.57 0.70
C GLN A 76 -3.65 0.16 2.16
N TRP A 77 -2.59 -0.09 2.93
CA TRP A 77 -2.69 -0.50 4.33
C TRP A 77 -2.57 0.66 5.34
N GLY A 78 -2.09 1.82 4.89
CA GLY A 78 -2.01 3.05 5.68
C GLY A 78 -0.95 3.06 6.77
N PHE A 79 0.06 2.17 6.75
CA PHE A 79 1.08 2.13 7.81
C PHE A 79 2.23 3.12 7.62
N LYS A 80 2.50 3.61 6.39
CA LYS A 80 3.59 4.58 6.14
C LYS A 80 3.14 6.04 6.27
N THR A 81 1.95 6.38 5.75
CA THR A 81 1.48 7.79 5.69
C THR A 81 0.49 8.15 6.79
N LYS A 82 -0.32 7.20 7.27
CA LYS A 82 -1.41 7.45 8.23
C LYS A 82 -1.14 6.88 9.62
N ALA A 83 -0.03 6.17 9.80
CA ALA A 83 0.30 5.44 11.02
C ALA A 83 -0.89 4.59 11.53
N ASN A 84 -1.49 3.79 10.65
CA ASN A 84 -2.72 3.03 10.93
C ASN A 84 -2.63 2.24 12.26
N PRO A 85 -3.32 2.65 13.33
CA PRO A 85 -3.17 2.05 14.65
C PRO A 85 -3.70 0.62 14.70
N ALA A 86 -4.59 0.23 13.78
CA ALA A 86 -5.09 -1.14 13.69
C ALA A 86 -3.97 -2.14 13.30
N LEU A 87 -2.87 -1.66 12.73
CA LEU A 87 -1.71 -2.46 12.34
C LEU A 87 -0.62 -2.53 13.41
N ALA A 88 -0.75 -1.81 14.54
CA ALA A 88 0.27 -1.75 15.58
C ALA A 88 0.69 -3.15 16.11
N ARG A 89 -0.29 -4.06 16.25
CA ARG A 89 -0.04 -5.46 16.66
C ARG A 89 0.71 -6.31 15.62
N TYR A 90 0.81 -5.83 14.37
CA TYR A 90 1.53 -6.47 13.28
C TYR A 90 2.76 -5.67 12.86
N LYS A 91 3.33 -4.89 13.77
CA LYS A 91 4.53 -4.09 13.52
C LYS A 91 5.66 -4.89 12.82
N PRO A 92 5.94 -6.17 13.17
CA PRO A 92 6.94 -6.95 12.44
C PRO A 92 6.66 -7.06 10.93
N CYS A 93 5.39 -7.14 10.51
CA CYS A 93 5.01 -7.17 9.10
C CYS A 93 5.26 -5.83 8.39
N SER A 94 4.83 -4.72 8.99
CA SER A 94 5.04 -3.39 8.39
C SER A 94 6.52 -3.00 8.35
N ASP A 95 7.27 -3.39 9.39
CA ASP A 95 8.72 -3.18 9.44
C ASP A 95 9.42 -4.00 8.34
N ALA A 96 9.07 -5.28 8.16
CA ALA A 96 9.66 -6.11 7.11
C ALA A 96 9.39 -5.55 5.70
N VAL A 97 8.16 -5.07 5.43
CA VAL A 97 7.83 -4.42 4.15
C VAL A 97 8.55 -3.08 3.97
N SER A 98 8.85 -2.37 5.05
CA SER A 98 9.59 -1.10 4.97
C SER A 98 11.09 -1.32 4.75
N ASP A 99 11.66 -2.35 5.39
CA ASP A 99 13.10 -2.57 5.45
C ASP A 99 13.66 -3.37 4.27
N TYR A 100 12.85 -4.19 3.55
CA TYR A 100 13.41 -5.14 2.56
C TYR A 100 14.21 -4.47 1.45
N ILE A 101 13.74 -3.33 0.92
CA ILE A 101 14.44 -2.57 -0.12
C ILE A 101 15.80 -2.09 0.41
N VAL A 102 15.83 -1.55 1.63
CA VAL A 102 17.06 -1.06 2.27
C VAL A 102 18.04 -2.21 2.47
N VAL A 103 17.55 -3.38 2.94
CA VAL A 103 18.36 -4.60 3.07
C VAL A 103 18.96 -5.01 1.73
N GLY A 104 18.18 -5.02 0.65
CA GLY A 104 18.68 -5.34 -0.67
C GLY A 104 19.71 -4.33 -1.18
N LEU A 105 19.45 -3.03 -1.02
CA LEU A 105 20.39 -1.96 -1.38
C LEU A 105 21.70 -2.06 -0.60
N CYS A 106 21.66 -2.40 0.69
CA CYS A 106 22.84 -2.58 1.51
C CYS A 106 23.65 -3.84 1.14
N ARG A 107 23.05 -4.83 0.49
CA ARG A 107 23.79 -5.94 -0.12
C ARG A 107 24.50 -5.50 -1.41
N LEU A 108 23.89 -4.58 -2.17
CA LEU A 108 24.46 -4.03 -3.39
C LEU A 108 25.58 -3.00 -3.12
N ILE A 109 25.40 -2.16 -2.10
CA ILE A 109 26.28 -1.03 -1.73
C ILE A 109 26.47 -1.03 -0.21
N PRO A 110 27.37 -1.88 0.32
CA PRO A 110 27.52 -2.08 1.76
C PRO A 110 28.09 -0.88 2.52
N SER A 111 28.70 0.08 1.84
CA SER A 111 29.28 1.29 2.44
C SER A 111 28.32 2.49 2.49
N GLY A 112 27.02 2.29 2.25
CA GLY A 112 26.02 3.35 2.38
C GLY A 112 25.72 3.72 3.84
N ASP A 113 25.48 4.99 4.12
CA ASP A 113 25.29 5.52 5.50
C ASP A 113 24.10 4.89 6.24
N VAL A 114 23.13 4.33 5.50
CA VAL A 114 21.93 3.67 6.06
C VAL A 114 22.15 2.18 6.39
N CYS A 115 23.31 1.62 6.04
CA CYS A 115 23.61 0.19 6.17
C CYS A 115 24.20 -0.14 7.54
N GLU A 116 23.37 -0.05 8.58
CA GLU A 116 23.77 -0.43 9.93
C GLU A 116 23.90 -1.96 10.10
N PRO A 117 24.85 -2.45 10.93
CA PRO A 117 25.06 -3.90 11.13
C PRO A 117 23.81 -4.65 11.62
N GLY A 118 22.90 -3.98 12.34
CA GLY A 118 21.68 -4.57 12.88
C GLY A 118 20.53 -4.71 11.89
N LEU A 119 20.62 -4.11 10.71
CA LEU A 119 19.51 -4.01 9.76
C LEU A 119 19.06 -5.40 9.26
N ALA A 120 19.98 -6.19 8.70
CA ALA A 120 19.64 -7.49 8.14
C ALA A 120 19.15 -8.50 9.21
N PRO A 121 19.80 -8.63 10.40
CA PRO A 121 19.27 -9.46 11.48
C PRO A 121 17.87 -9.05 11.94
N ARG A 122 17.61 -7.74 12.10
CA ARG A 122 16.28 -7.22 12.49
C ARG A 122 15.23 -7.53 11.43
N PHE A 123 15.55 -7.28 10.16
CA PHE A 123 14.67 -7.61 9.04
C PHE A 123 14.31 -9.10 9.03
N ASN A 124 15.29 -10.00 9.17
CA ASN A 124 15.06 -11.44 9.17
C ASN A 124 14.16 -11.88 10.35
N SER A 125 14.37 -11.31 11.53
CA SER A 125 13.53 -11.56 12.70
C SER A 125 12.08 -11.11 12.45
N ASN A 126 11.90 -9.90 11.94
CA ASN A 126 10.59 -9.33 11.61
C ASN A 126 9.86 -10.12 10.52
N LEU A 127 10.58 -10.54 9.47
CA LEU A 127 10.04 -11.40 8.41
C LEU A 127 9.57 -12.74 8.97
N LYS A 128 10.36 -13.37 9.85
CA LYS A 128 9.96 -14.61 10.51
C LYS A 128 8.69 -14.42 11.33
N LEU A 129 8.65 -13.41 12.21
CA LEU A 129 7.48 -13.11 13.02
C LEU A 129 6.25 -12.83 12.17
N CYS A 130 6.41 -12.11 11.05
CA CYS A 130 5.30 -11.86 10.13
C CYS A 130 4.77 -13.15 9.49
N ARG A 131 5.66 -14.06 9.07
CA ARG A 131 5.29 -15.39 8.56
C ARG A 131 4.55 -16.22 9.61
N ASP A 132 5.04 -16.21 10.85
CA ASP A 132 4.38 -16.91 11.96
C ASP A 132 2.95 -16.34 12.20
N MET A 133 2.78 -15.02 12.14
CA MET A 133 1.47 -14.37 12.26
C MET A 133 0.53 -14.69 11.10
N ALA A 134 1.05 -14.78 9.87
CA ALA A 134 0.26 -15.14 8.68
C ALA A 134 -0.19 -16.60 8.73
N ALA A 135 0.64 -17.51 9.24
CA ALA A 135 0.30 -18.92 9.41
C ALA A 135 -0.74 -19.17 10.51
N ALA A 136 -0.87 -18.24 11.47
CA ALA A 136 -1.84 -18.32 12.57
C ALA A 136 -3.21 -17.69 12.24
N ARG A 137 -3.43 -17.29 10.99
CA ARG A 137 -4.67 -16.68 10.49
C ARG A 137 -5.55 -17.68 9.76
#